data_AF-A0ABD3HXI4-F1
#
_entry.id   AF-A0ABD3HXI4-F1
#
_cell.length_a   1.000
_cell.length_b   1.000
_cell.length_c   1.000
_cell.angle_alpha   90.00
_cell.angle_beta   90.00
_cell.angle_gamma   90.00
#
_symmetry.space_group_name_H-M   'P 1'
#
loop_
_entity.id
_entity.type
_entity.pdbx_description
1 polymer ?
#
loop_
_entity_poly.entity_id
_entity_poly.type
_entity_poly.pdbx_seq_one_letter_code
_entity_poly.pdbx_strand_id
1 'polypeptide(L)'
;MTAFASAFREVWMEYCEAVPAEFLMRQAYPIQDYLMGCIIAANNRNAGYQMKKVEEYVALRRSTSCGAPFVICSDLFISRMQVPHIPNSLFYDSEMQRLLLANTDAVSWHNDIFSAYKEVIIAEDDHNLVKVLYEELNCSSYTEAGRIALQMVEDRIVDMECASEQLKALAPLICQPAIERYIASCRDWVSGTNQFHITSTRYKIAGTCNCK
;
A
#
# COMPACT_ATOMS: atom_id res chain seq x y z
N MET A 1 -11.29 -22.37 15.95
CA MET A 1 -10.69 -21.33 15.08
C MET A 1 -11.79 -20.89 14.12
N THR A 2 -12.01 -19.58 13.93
CA THR A 2 -13.04 -19.07 12.99
C THR A 2 -12.65 -19.35 11.54
N ALA A 3 -13.59 -19.33 10.59
CA ALA A 3 -13.29 -19.57 9.17
C ALA A 3 -12.20 -18.62 8.62
N PHE A 4 -12.23 -17.34 9.03
CA PHE A 4 -11.20 -16.36 8.66
C PHE A 4 -9.82 -16.72 9.22
N ALA A 5 -9.75 -17.10 10.50
CA ALA A 5 -8.48 -17.49 11.13
C ALA A 5 -7.91 -18.78 10.51
N SER A 6 -8.76 -19.73 10.11
CA SER A 6 -8.33 -20.92 9.38
C SER A 6 -7.78 -20.58 7.99
N ALA A 7 -8.49 -19.77 7.20
CA ALA A 7 -8.04 -19.36 5.87
C ALA A 7 -6.73 -18.55 5.92
N PHE A 8 -6.61 -17.63 6.89
CA PHE A 8 -5.36 -16.89 7.10
C PHE A 8 -4.20 -17.82 7.47
N ARG A 9 -4.44 -18.82 8.34
CA ARG A 9 -3.44 -19.82 8.69
C ARG A 9 -3.00 -20.62 7.46
N GLU A 10 -3.92 -21.03 6.59
CA GLU A 10 -3.60 -21.77 5.37
C GLU A 10 -2.67 -20.96 4.45
N VAL A 11 -3.05 -19.71 4.14
CA VAL A 11 -2.21 -18.81 3.32
C VAL A 11 -0.84 -18.56 3.96
N TRP A 12 -0.78 -18.41 5.29
CA TRP A 12 0.47 -18.25 6.01
C TRP A 12 1.38 -19.47 5.91
N MET A 13 0.81 -20.68 6.05
CA MET A 13 1.58 -21.92 5.91
C MET A 13 2.11 -22.10 4.48
N GLU A 14 1.30 -21.80 3.46
CA GLU A 14 1.74 -21.81 2.06
C GLU A 14 2.92 -20.85 1.82
N TYR A 15 2.87 -19.65 2.43
CA TYR A 15 3.98 -18.72 2.36
C TYR A 15 5.24 -19.32 3.01
N CYS A 16 5.11 -19.88 4.23
CA CYS A 16 6.23 -20.46 4.96
C CYS A 16 6.91 -21.62 4.23
N GLU A 17 6.15 -22.41 3.48
CA GLU A 17 6.66 -23.54 2.71
C GLU A 17 7.35 -23.10 1.41
N ALA A 18 7.02 -21.92 0.89
CA ALA A 18 7.44 -21.45 -0.43
C ALA A 18 8.66 -20.51 -0.43
N VAL A 19 9.11 -20.02 0.73
CA VAL A 19 10.24 -19.07 0.84
C VAL A 19 11.26 -19.52 1.89
N PRO A 20 12.51 -19.02 1.82
CA PRO A 20 13.50 -19.23 2.87
C PRO A 20 13.02 -18.76 4.25
N ALA A 21 13.45 -19.44 5.32
CA ALA A 21 13.03 -19.15 6.68
C ALA A 21 13.38 -17.71 7.12
N GLU A 22 14.46 -17.15 6.61
CA GLU A 22 14.87 -15.77 6.88
C GLU A 22 13.90 -14.71 6.32
N PHE A 23 12.98 -15.08 5.42
CA PHE A 23 11.97 -14.17 4.85
C PHE A 23 10.70 -14.12 5.68
N LEU A 24 10.48 -15.09 6.58
CA LEU A 24 9.27 -15.14 7.40
C LEU A 24 9.06 -13.84 8.18
N MET A 25 10.14 -13.25 8.70
CA MET A 25 10.06 -11.97 9.41
C MET A 25 9.73 -10.79 8.49
N ARG A 26 10.13 -10.83 7.20
CA ARG A 26 9.76 -9.79 6.23
C ARG A 26 8.25 -9.70 6.06
N GLN A 27 7.55 -10.83 6.13
CA GLN A 27 6.10 -10.90 5.97
C GLN A 27 5.35 -10.80 7.30
N ALA A 28 5.84 -11.44 8.36
CA ALA A 28 5.18 -11.46 9.66
C ALA A 28 5.04 -10.05 10.25
N TYR A 29 6.10 -9.23 10.19
CA TYR A 29 6.07 -7.87 10.76
C TYR A 29 5.01 -6.98 10.09
N PRO A 30 4.96 -6.80 8.76
CA PRO A 30 3.93 -6.00 8.10
C PRO A 30 2.52 -6.55 8.28
N ILE A 31 2.32 -7.86 8.37
CA ILE A 31 1.00 -8.41 8.67
C ILE A 31 0.58 -8.04 10.10
N GLN A 32 1.47 -8.20 11.08
CA GLN A 32 1.19 -7.81 12.45
C GLN A 32 0.88 -6.31 12.55
N ASP A 33 1.68 -5.48 11.88
CA ASP A 33 1.47 -4.04 11.81
C ASP A 33 0.11 -3.71 11.18
N TYR A 34 -0.26 -4.39 10.10
CA TYR A 34 -1.56 -4.24 9.46
C TYR A 34 -2.73 -4.55 10.41
N LEU A 35 -2.65 -5.68 11.13
CA LEU A 35 -3.68 -6.09 12.08
C LEU A 35 -3.80 -5.10 13.25
N MET A 36 -2.68 -4.58 13.75
CA MET A 36 -2.68 -3.57 14.81
C MET A 36 -3.23 -2.23 14.31
N GLY A 37 -2.86 -1.80 13.10
CA GLY A 37 -3.42 -0.62 12.47
C GLY A 37 -4.94 -0.72 12.28
N CYS A 38 -5.44 -1.90 11.89
CA CYS A 38 -6.88 -2.16 11.81
C CYS A 38 -7.60 -1.99 13.15
N ILE A 39 -6.99 -2.47 14.25
CA ILE A 39 -7.52 -2.28 15.61
C ILE A 39 -7.55 -0.80 15.98
N ILE A 40 -6.48 -0.06 15.70
CA ILE A 40 -6.40 1.38 15.96
C ILE A 40 -7.50 2.12 15.19
N ALA A 41 -7.63 1.88 13.88
CA ALA A 41 -8.65 2.52 13.06
C ALA A 41 -10.08 2.16 13.50
N ALA A 42 -10.32 0.93 13.98
CA ALA A 42 -11.61 0.54 14.54
C ALA A 42 -11.92 1.29 15.85
N ASN A 43 -10.92 1.43 16.73
CA ASN A 43 -11.06 2.18 17.98
C ASN A 43 -11.30 3.67 17.72
N ASN A 44 -10.59 4.27 16.76
CA ASN A 44 -10.79 5.66 16.35
C ASN A 44 -12.24 5.90 15.91
N ARG A 45 -12.77 5.02 15.03
CA ARG A 45 -14.18 5.10 14.60
C ARG A 45 -15.16 4.99 15.77
N ASN A 46 -14.94 4.02 16.68
CA ASN A 46 -15.80 3.83 17.84
C ASN A 46 -15.77 5.01 18.82
N ALA A 47 -14.64 5.70 18.91
CA ALA A 47 -14.46 6.88 19.76
C ALA A 47 -14.92 8.19 19.10
N GLY A 48 -15.29 8.17 17.81
CA GLY A 48 -15.56 9.39 17.04
C GLY A 48 -14.32 10.27 16.87
N TYR A 49 -13.13 9.66 16.83
CA TYR A 49 -11.87 10.38 16.67
C TYR A 49 -11.76 10.96 15.26
N GLN A 50 -11.63 12.29 15.18
CA GLN A 50 -11.47 13.00 13.92
C GLN A 50 -9.99 13.10 13.55
N MET A 51 -9.63 12.48 12.42
CA MET A 51 -8.28 12.54 11.89
C MET A 51 -8.03 13.88 11.19
N LYS A 52 -7.30 14.78 11.84
CA LYS A 52 -7.11 16.17 11.35
C LYS A 52 -5.71 16.49 10.85
N LYS A 53 -4.78 15.55 10.96
CA LYS A 53 -3.37 15.72 10.63
C LYS A 53 -2.94 14.74 9.56
N VAL A 54 -2.44 15.25 8.44
CA VAL A 54 -1.96 14.49 7.28
C VAL A 54 -0.82 13.58 7.71
N GLU A 55 0.13 14.06 8.51
CA GLU A 55 1.24 13.24 9.01
C GLU A 55 0.75 12.03 9.82
N GLU A 56 -0.19 12.26 10.75
CA GLU A 56 -0.80 11.19 11.56
C GLU A 56 -1.58 10.21 10.69
N TYR A 57 -2.37 10.73 9.74
CA TYR A 57 -3.11 9.89 8.82
C TYR A 57 -2.19 9.03 7.97
N VAL A 58 -1.13 9.61 7.39
CA VAL A 58 -0.17 8.87 6.55
C VAL A 58 0.50 7.75 7.36
N ALA A 59 0.88 8.02 8.61
CA ALA A 59 1.43 6.99 9.49
C ALA A 59 0.44 5.83 9.72
N LEU A 60 -0.81 6.13 10.09
CA LEU A 60 -1.85 5.12 10.26
C LEU A 60 -2.21 4.41 8.95
N ARG A 61 -2.19 5.12 7.82
CA ARG A 61 -2.60 4.60 6.51
C ARG A 61 -1.66 3.49 6.04
N ARG A 62 -0.37 3.64 6.28
CA ARG A 62 0.66 2.61 6.00
C ARG A 62 0.38 1.30 6.72
N SER A 63 -0.17 1.36 7.93
CA SER A 63 -0.57 0.20 8.73
C SER A 63 -2.02 -0.25 8.51
N THR A 64 -2.82 0.40 7.65
CA THR A 64 -4.23 0.03 7.44
C THR A 64 -4.55 -0.32 5.99
N SER A 65 -3.62 -0.14 5.06
CA SER A 65 -3.83 -0.44 3.65
C SER A 65 -3.58 -1.90 3.27
N CYS A 66 -2.88 -2.66 4.11
CA CYS A 66 -2.32 -3.96 3.76
C CYS A 66 -1.33 -3.89 2.57
N GLY A 67 -0.85 -2.70 2.19
CA GLY A 67 0.02 -2.51 1.03
C GLY A 67 1.37 -3.21 1.18
N ALA A 68 2.09 -2.98 2.28
CA ALA A 68 3.38 -3.62 2.53
C ALA A 68 3.30 -5.16 2.52
N PRO A 69 2.36 -5.83 3.22
CA PRO A 69 2.17 -7.28 3.10
C PRO A 69 1.99 -7.77 1.65
N PHE A 70 1.23 -7.05 0.81
CA PHE A 70 0.98 -7.46 -0.57
C PHE A 70 2.18 -7.30 -1.48
N VAL A 71 2.95 -6.23 -1.30
CA VAL A 71 4.16 -5.99 -2.09
C VAL A 71 5.26 -6.96 -1.68
N ILE A 72 5.33 -7.34 -0.39
CA ILE A 72 6.32 -8.31 0.12
C ILE A 72 6.01 -9.75 -0.29
N CYS A 73 4.76 -10.06 -0.62
CA CYS A 73 4.42 -11.30 -1.32
C CYS A 73 5.16 -11.48 -2.66
N SER A 74 5.82 -10.45 -3.22
CA SER A 74 6.74 -10.61 -4.35
C SER A 74 7.87 -11.61 -4.12
N ASP A 75 8.28 -11.84 -2.86
CA ASP A 75 9.23 -12.90 -2.50
C ASP A 75 8.75 -14.29 -2.95
N LEU A 76 7.42 -14.56 -2.96
CA LEU A 76 6.85 -15.81 -3.46
C LEU A 76 6.96 -15.96 -4.98
N PHE A 77 6.82 -14.86 -5.72
CA PHE A 77 6.95 -14.91 -7.18
C PHE A 77 8.41 -15.12 -7.57
N ILE A 78 9.32 -14.42 -6.87
CA ILE A 78 10.77 -14.54 -7.08
C ILE A 78 11.25 -15.94 -6.73
N SER A 79 10.75 -16.56 -5.65
CA SER A 79 11.16 -17.92 -5.27
C SER A 79 10.85 -18.96 -6.35
N ARG A 80 9.85 -18.72 -7.19
CA ARG A 80 9.45 -19.59 -8.30
C ARG A 80 10.25 -19.36 -9.59
N MET A 81 11.07 -18.30 -9.66
CA MET A 81 11.78 -17.91 -10.89
C MET A 81 13.17 -18.56 -11.05
N GLN A 82 13.61 -19.40 -10.11
CA GLN A 82 14.95 -20.02 -10.12
C GLN A 82 16.09 -19.00 -10.20
N VAL A 83 15.87 -17.77 -9.72
CA VAL A 83 16.89 -16.74 -9.58
C VAL A 83 17.33 -16.63 -8.12
N PRO A 84 18.56 -16.15 -7.85
CA PRO A 84 19.00 -15.88 -6.48
C PRO A 84 18.05 -14.92 -5.78
N HIS A 85 17.69 -15.23 -4.54
CA HIS A 85 16.82 -14.35 -3.77
C HIS A 85 17.54 -13.06 -3.35
N ILE A 86 16.75 -12.05 -2.99
CA ILE A 86 17.28 -10.82 -2.39
C ILE A 86 17.70 -11.12 -0.95
N PRO A 87 18.96 -10.94 -0.54
CA PRO A 87 19.38 -11.16 0.84
C PRO A 87 18.80 -10.12 1.78
N ASN A 88 18.64 -10.43 3.08
CA ASN A 88 18.09 -9.49 4.07
C ASN A 88 18.86 -8.16 4.13
N SER A 89 20.18 -8.17 3.95
CA SER A 89 20.98 -6.94 3.90
C SER A 89 20.54 -5.99 2.79
N LEU A 90 20.12 -6.51 1.64
CA LEU A 90 19.63 -5.71 0.51
C LEU A 90 18.12 -5.41 0.65
N PHE A 91 17.35 -6.34 1.21
CA PHE A 91 15.92 -6.11 1.47
C PHE A 91 15.69 -4.96 2.46
N TYR A 92 16.47 -4.91 3.54
CA TYR A 92 16.39 -3.87 4.56
C TYR A 92 17.29 -2.66 4.25
N ASP A 93 17.91 -2.60 3.07
CA ASP A 93 18.63 -1.42 2.60
C ASP A 93 17.68 -0.22 2.47
N SER A 94 18.21 0.99 2.66
CA SER A 94 17.41 2.21 2.61
C SER A 94 16.68 2.41 1.29
N GLU A 95 17.29 2.03 0.16
CA GLU A 95 16.67 2.20 -1.15
C GLU A 95 15.55 1.20 -1.40
N MET A 96 15.71 -0.05 -0.93
CA MET A 96 14.63 -1.01 -0.96
C MET A 96 13.46 -0.57 -0.09
N GLN A 97 13.74 -0.13 1.15
CA GLN A 97 12.68 0.36 2.04
C GLN A 97 11.99 1.61 1.49
N ARG A 98 12.75 2.52 0.85
CA ARG A 98 12.20 3.71 0.16
C ARG A 98 11.28 3.33 -0.99
N LEU A 99 11.67 2.35 -1.81
CA LEU A 99 10.86 1.78 -2.89
C LEU A 99 9.53 1.21 -2.36
N LEU A 100 9.59 0.34 -1.34
CA LEU A 100 8.39 -0.30 -0.77
C LEU A 100 7.43 0.72 -0.14
N LEU A 101 7.98 1.70 0.57
CA LEU A 101 7.20 2.75 1.22
C LEU A 101 6.52 3.64 0.18
N ALA A 102 7.24 4.03 -0.87
CA ALA A 102 6.70 4.86 -1.95
C ALA A 102 5.58 4.15 -2.72
N ASN A 103 5.77 2.86 -2.99
CA ASN A 103 4.74 2.04 -3.58
C ASN A 103 3.49 1.93 -2.70
N THR A 104 3.68 1.63 -1.41
CA THR A 104 2.58 1.48 -0.44
C THR A 104 1.77 2.76 -0.34
N ASP A 105 2.43 3.92 -0.24
CA ASP A 105 1.78 5.22 -0.20
C ASP A 105 0.97 5.48 -1.48
N ALA A 106 1.58 5.34 -2.66
CA ALA A 106 0.91 5.58 -3.95
C ALA A 106 -0.33 4.70 -4.15
N VAL A 107 -0.23 3.40 -3.84
CA VAL A 107 -1.35 2.44 -3.94
C VAL A 107 -2.47 2.78 -2.95
N SER A 108 -2.11 3.12 -1.72
CA SER A 108 -3.09 3.44 -0.67
C SER A 108 -3.83 4.74 -0.95
N TRP A 109 -3.12 5.76 -1.43
CA TRP A 109 -3.73 7.08 -1.69
C TRP A 109 -4.51 7.10 -3.01
N HIS A 110 -4.14 6.29 -4.01
CA HIS A 110 -5.05 6.00 -5.12
C HIS A 110 -6.39 5.49 -4.60
N ASN A 111 -6.38 4.54 -3.68
CA ASN A 111 -7.62 4.04 -3.07
C ASN A 111 -8.41 5.16 -2.40
N ASP A 112 -7.75 6.00 -1.61
CA ASP A 112 -8.40 7.11 -0.90
C ASP A 112 -9.06 8.10 -1.87
N ILE A 113 -8.41 8.42 -3.00
CA ILE A 113 -8.96 9.31 -4.04
C ILE A 113 -10.21 8.68 -4.68
N PHE A 114 -10.14 7.42 -5.11
CA PHE A 114 -11.27 6.74 -5.74
C PHE A 114 -12.41 6.42 -4.78
N SER A 115 -12.10 6.21 -3.49
CA SER A 115 -13.08 5.90 -2.47
C SER A 115 -13.68 7.14 -1.81
N ALA A 116 -13.10 8.33 -1.99
CA ALA A 116 -13.49 9.56 -1.30
C ALA A 116 -15.00 9.83 -1.35
N TYR A 117 -15.64 9.70 -2.52
CA TYR A 117 -17.09 9.91 -2.60
C TYR A 117 -17.86 8.92 -1.70
N LYS A 118 -17.51 7.63 -1.76
CA LYS A 118 -18.18 6.59 -0.98
C LYS A 118 -17.88 6.70 0.51
N GLU A 119 -16.64 6.95 0.89
CA GLU A 119 -16.19 6.94 2.28
C GLU A 119 -16.42 8.27 2.99
N VAL A 120 -16.08 9.39 2.35
CA VAL A 120 -16.17 10.72 2.97
C VAL A 120 -17.58 11.30 2.85
N ILE A 121 -18.18 11.24 1.66
CA ILE A 121 -19.47 11.92 1.40
C ILE A 121 -20.66 11.08 1.86
N ILE A 122 -20.62 9.76 1.63
CA ILE A 122 -21.74 8.87 1.96
C ILE A 122 -21.61 8.24 3.35
N ALA A 123 -20.43 7.70 3.68
CA ALA A 123 -20.21 7.00 4.94
C ALA A 123 -19.68 7.90 6.06
N GLU A 124 -19.34 9.16 5.76
CA GLU A 124 -18.78 10.14 6.69
C GLU A 124 -17.53 9.65 7.46
N ASP A 125 -16.75 8.70 6.89
CA ASP A 125 -15.53 8.17 7.52
C ASP A 125 -14.43 9.25 7.58
N ASP A 126 -13.76 9.35 8.73
CA ASP A 126 -12.63 10.25 8.96
C ASP A 126 -11.30 9.72 8.39
N HIS A 127 -11.23 8.43 8.02
CA HIS A 127 -9.99 7.77 7.61
C HIS A 127 -9.74 7.82 6.09
N ASN A 128 -9.69 9.01 5.50
CA ASN A 128 -9.41 9.20 4.07
C ASN A 128 -8.50 10.41 3.82
N LEU A 129 -7.41 10.24 3.05
CA LEU A 129 -6.44 11.32 2.79
C LEU A 129 -7.09 12.59 2.25
N VAL A 130 -8.08 12.47 1.35
CA VAL A 130 -8.76 13.62 0.73
C VAL A 130 -9.50 14.45 1.78
N LYS A 131 -10.10 13.80 2.79
CA LYS A 131 -10.76 14.49 3.89
C LYS A 131 -9.76 15.18 4.82
N VAL A 132 -8.71 14.48 5.20
CA VAL A 132 -7.67 15.03 6.09
C VAL A 132 -7.00 16.24 5.46
N LEU A 133 -6.69 16.18 4.15
CA LEU A 133 -6.16 17.32 3.40
C LEU A 133 -7.16 18.47 3.31
N TYR A 134 -8.43 18.17 3.05
CA TYR A 134 -9.49 19.18 3.00
C TYR A 134 -9.56 19.97 4.31
N GLU A 135 -9.51 19.29 5.44
CA GLU A 135 -9.59 19.91 6.77
C GLU A 135 -8.29 20.63 7.16
N GLU A 136 -7.13 19.97 7.04
CA GLU A 136 -5.87 20.55 7.51
C GLU A 136 -5.43 21.76 6.68
N LEU A 137 -5.60 21.69 5.35
CA LEU A 137 -5.19 22.76 4.44
C LEU A 137 -6.30 23.81 4.22
N ASN A 138 -7.48 23.63 4.84
CA ASN A 138 -8.65 24.49 4.65
C ASN A 138 -8.99 24.66 3.15
N CYS A 139 -8.97 23.56 2.40
CA CYS A 139 -9.28 23.57 0.98
C CYS A 139 -10.71 24.09 0.76
N SER A 140 -10.91 24.80 -0.36
CA SER A 140 -12.23 25.32 -0.74
C SER A 140 -13.22 24.23 -1.16
N SER A 141 -12.72 23.03 -1.53
CA SER A 141 -13.54 21.89 -1.95
C SER A 141 -12.79 20.56 -1.82
N TYR A 142 -13.53 19.45 -1.79
CA TYR A 142 -12.93 18.10 -1.89
C TYR A 142 -12.25 17.84 -3.24
N THR A 143 -12.66 18.53 -4.31
CA THR A 143 -11.98 18.45 -5.61
C THR A 143 -10.56 19.02 -5.52
N GLU A 144 -10.38 20.14 -4.83
CA GLU A 144 -9.06 20.73 -4.57
C GLU A 144 -8.20 19.79 -3.73
N ALA A 145 -8.73 19.27 -2.62
CA ALA A 145 -8.02 18.30 -1.78
C ALA A 145 -7.66 17.01 -2.55
N GLY A 146 -8.55 16.53 -3.42
CA GLY A 146 -8.29 15.37 -4.29
C GLY A 146 -7.18 15.61 -5.31
N ARG A 147 -7.04 16.84 -5.84
CA ARG A 147 -5.89 17.21 -6.69
C ARG A 147 -4.58 17.23 -5.92
N ILE A 148 -4.59 17.68 -4.68
CA ILE A 148 -3.40 17.65 -3.81
C ILE A 148 -3.02 16.21 -3.50
N ALA A 149 -3.99 15.35 -3.16
CA ALA A 149 -3.75 13.92 -2.95
C ALA A 149 -3.17 13.25 -4.21
N LEU A 150 -3.66 13.62 -5.40
CA LEU A 150 -3.11 13.12 -6.67
C LEU A 150 -1.66 13.56 -6.88
N GLN A 151 -1.33 14.83 -6.61
CA GLN A 151 0.06 15.30 -6.67
C GLN A 151 0.96 14.51 -5.71
N MET A 152 0.50 14.25 -4.49
CA MET A 152 1.23 13.41 -3.53
C MET A 152 1.48 12.00 -4.08
N VAL A 153 0.50 11.40 -4.78
CA VAL A 153 0.70 10.10 -5.45
C VAL A 153 1.76 10.19 -6.54
N GLU A 154 1.70 11.21 -7.40
CA GLU A 154 2.68 11.43 -8.47
C GLU A 154 4.09 11.59 -7.90
N ASP A 155 4.24 12.35 -6.82
CA ASP A 155 5.52 12.54 -6.12
C ASP A 155 6.06 11.21 -5.57
N ARG A 156 5.21 10.36 -5.00
CA ARG A 156 5.63 9.03 -4.54
C ARG A 156 5.99 8.08 -5.69
N ILE A 157 5.37 8.21 -6.86
CA ILE A 157 5.80 7.46 -8.05
C ILE A 157 7.20 7.92 -8.48
N VAL A 158 7.50 9.22 -8.45
CA VAL A 158 8.85 9.74 -8.73
C VAL A 158 9.87 9.20 -7.72
N ASP A 159 9.53 9.22 -6.43
CA ASP A 159 10.39 8.64 -5.37
C ASP A 159 10.64 7.14 -5.59
N MET A 160 9.60 6.40 -5.97
CA MET A 160 9.65 4.96 -6.26
C MET A 160 10.63 4.66 -7.41
N GLU A 161 10.56 5.43 -8.49
CA GLU A 161 11.44 5.28 -9.65
C GLU A 161 12.89 5.67 -9.32
N CYS A 162 13.08 6.75 -8.54
CA CYS A 162 14.40 7.15 -8.06
C CYS A 162 15.04 6.07 -7.17
N ALA A 163 14.28 5.50 -6.23
CA ALA A 163 14.73 4.42 -5.37
C ALA A 163 15.05 3.15 -6.17
N SER A 164 14.26 2.86 -7.20
CA SER A 164 14.48 1.73 -8.10
C SER A 164 15.83 1.81 -8.82
N GLU A 165 16.17 2.97 -9.37
CA GLU A 165 17.45 3.15 -10.07
C GLU A 165 18.65 3.10 -9.13
N GLN A 166 18.54 3.68 -7.93
CA GLN A 166 19.59 3.61 -6.92
C GLN A 166 19.78 2.17 -6.39
N LEU A 167 18.69 1.45 -6.13
CA LEU A 167 18.73 0.06 -5.70
C LEU A 167 19.39 -0.85 -6.73
N LYS A 168 19.08 -0.67 -8.04
CA LYS A 168 19.76 -1.40 -9.12
C LYS A 168 21.26 -1.10 -9.16
N ALA A 169 21.66 0.16 -8.98
CA ALA A 169 23.07 0.53 -8.99
C ALA A 169 23.85 -0.07 -7.81
N LEU A 170 23.20 -0.22 -6.65
CA LEU A 170 23.80 -0.79 -5.43
C LEU A 170 23.82 -2.33 -5.42
N ALA A 171 22.83 -2.97 -6.07
CA ALA A 171 22.65 -4.41 -6.00
C ALA A 171 23.79 -5.18 -6.71
N PRO A 172 24.33 -6.25 -6.10
CA PRO A 172 25.23 -7.17 -6.78
C PRO A 172 24.60 -7.76 -8.05
N LEU A 173 25.40 -8.00 -9.10
CA LEU A 173 24.91 -8.54 -10.38
C LEU A 173 24.07 -9.80 -10.23
N ILE A 174 24.43 -10.67 -9.28
CA ILE A 174 23.72 -11.92 -9.00
C ILE A 174 22.29 -11.71 -8.48
N CYS A 175 22.00 -10.56 -7.87
CA CYS A 175 20.68 -10.20 -7.34
C CYS A 175 19.81 -9.41 -8.34
N GLN A 176 20.39 -8.94 -9.46
CA GLN A 176 19.69 -8.08 -10.42
C GLN A 176 18.37 -8.67 -10.93
N PRO A 177 18.28 -9.96 -11.33
CA PRO A 177 17.01 -10.51 -11.81
C PRO A 177 15.88 -10.46 -10.77
N ALA A 178 16.21 -10.66 -9.48
CA ALA A 178 15.23 -10.57 -8.40
C ALA A 178 14.85 -9.12 -8.11
N ILE A 179 15.80 -8.19 -8.13
CA ILE A 179 15.57 -6.74 -7.94
C ILE A 179 14.68 -6.20 -9.06
N GLU A 180 14.98 -6.52 -10.32
CA GLU A 180 14.16 -6.14 -11.48
C GLU A 180 12.73 -6.66 -11.35
N ARG A 181 12.55 -7.91 -10.90
CA ARG A 181 11.22 -8.47 -10.67
C ARG A 181 10.47 -7.74 -9.56
N TYR A 182 11.18 -7.33 -8.50
CA TYR A 182 10.60 -6.61 -7.39
C TYR A 182 10.11 -5.22 -7.81
N ILE A 183 10.95 -4.49 -8.54
CA ILE A 183 10.63 -3.18 -9.12
C ILE A 183 9.45 -3.30 -10.09
N ALA A 184 9.45 -4.31 -10.95
CA ALA A 184 8.33 -4.59 -11.84
C ALA A 184 7.03 -4.83 -11.06
N SER A 185 7.08 -5.63 -9.99
CA SER A 185 5.92 -5.88 -9.14
C SER A 185 5.38 -4.59 -8.51
N CYS A 186 6.26 -3.68 -8.07
CA CYS A 186 5.84 -2.38 -7.53
C CYS A 186 5.12 -1.55 -8.61
N ARG A 187 5.68 -1.44 -9.82
CA ARG A 187 5.05 -0.73 -10.95
C ARG A 187 3.70 -1.36 -11.35
N ASP A 188 3.61 -2.68 -11.35
CA ASP A 188 2.37 -3.43 -11.62
C ASP A 188 1.31 -3.13 -10.55
N TRP A 189 1.70 -3.00 -9.28
CA TRP A 189 0.79 -2.60 -8.20
C TRP A 189 0.22 -1.19 -8.41
N VAL A 190 1.03 -0.21 -8.81
CA VAL A 190 0.56 1.16 -9.05
C VAL A 190 -0.45 1.18 -10.21
N SER A 191 -0.07 0.64 -11.37
CA SER A 191 -0.91 0.64 -12.58
C SER A 191 -2.15 -0.25 -12.43
N GLY A 192 -1.98 -1.44 -11.85
CA GLY A 192 -3.03 -2.40 -11.58
C GLY A 192 -4.07 -1.87 -10.59
N THR A 193 -3.62 -1.16 -9.55
CA THR A 193 -4.53 -0.50 -8.59
C THR A 193 -5.38 0.56 -9.29
N ASN A 194 -4.78 1.43 -10.10
CA ASN A 194 -5.53 2.44 -10.85
C ASN A 194 -6.58 1.77 -11.78
N GLN A 195 -6.16 0.77 -12.55
CA GLN A 195 -7.05 0.03 -13.45
C GLN A 195 -8.19 -0.68 -12.71
N PHE A 196 -7.89 -1.29 -11.56
CA PHE A 196 -8.88 -1.93 -10.70
C PHE A 196 -9.93 -0.91 -10.24
N HIS A 197 -9.53 0.27 -9.77
CA HIS A 197 -10.47 1.27 -9.29
C HIS A 197 -11.38 1.82 -10.39
N ILE A 198 -10.85 2.04 -11.59
CA ILE A 198 -11.63 2.52 -12.75
C ILE A 198 -12.70 1.48 -13.17
N THR A 199 -12.34 0.20 -13.14
CA THR A 199 -13.20 -0.87 -13.68
C THR A 199 -14.16 -1.47 -12.66
N SER A 200 -13.71 -1.59 -11.40
CA SER A 200 -14.43 -2.26 -10.33
C SER A 200 -15.77 -1.60 -9.99
N THR A 201 -16.78 -2.43 -9.73
CA THR A 201 -18.09 -1.97 -9.25
C THR A 201 -18.06 -1.56 -7.79
N ARG A 202 -17.00 -1.90 -7.04
CA ARG A 202 -16.85 -1.57 -5.60
C ARG A 202 -16.93 -0.07 -5.32
N TYR A 203 -16.45 0.76 -6.25
CA TYR A 203 -16.41 2.22 -6.11
C TYR A 203 -17.52 2.92 -6.88
N LYS A 204 -18.28 2.18 -7.71
CA LYS A 204 -19.43 2.70 -8.44
C LYS A 204 -20.63 2.68 -7.52
N ILE A 205 -21.14 3.85 -7.16
CA ILE A 205 -22.41 3.97 -6.45
C ILE A 205 -23.52 4.06 -7.50
N ALA A 206 -24.60 3.31 -7.33
CA ALA A 206 -25.75 3.36 -8.24
C ALA A 206 -26.26 4.82 -8.33
N GLY A 207 -26.23 5.40 -9.52
CA GLY A 207 -26.73 6.76 -9.79
C GLY A 207 -25.68 7.85 -10.03
N THR A 208 -24.37 7.58 -9.89
CA THR A 208 -23.33 8.56 -10.27
C THR A 208 -23.04 8.47 -11.77
N CYS A 209 -23.41 9.52 -12.52
CA CYS A 209 -23.09 9.65 -13.93
C CYS A 209 -21.57 9.75 -14.13
N ASN A 210 -20.99 8.87 -14.94
CA ASN A 210 -19.57 8.96 -15.28
C ASN A 210 -19.37 10.19 -16.18
N CYS A 211 -18.81 11.27 -15.65
CA CYS A 211 -18.15 12.26 -16.49
C CYS A 211 -16.89 11.59 -17.07
N LYS A 212 -16.97 11.24 -18.35
CA LYS A 212 -15.83 10.90 -19.19
C LYS A 212 -15.00 12.14 -19.49
#